data_AF-A0A9W6WXB7-F1
#
_entry.id   AF-A0A9W6WXB7-F1
#
_cell.length_a   1.000
_cell.length_b   1.000
_cell.length_c   1.000
_cell.angle_alpha   90.00
_cell.angle_beta   90.00
_cell.angle_gamma   90.00
#
_symmetry.space_group_name_H-M   'P 1'
#
loop_
_entity.id
_entity.type
_entity.pdbx_description
1 polymer ?
#
loop_
_entity_poly.entity_id
_entity_poly.type
_entity_poly.pdbx_seq_one_letter_code
_entity_poly.pdbx_strand_id
1 'polypeptide(L)'
;MTDAWYEAYVSGDDRREGDEYAEEEVEDVADDEPMRVAGRIFIGSIDAARNVDAMKRLRIGAALALLGRGEERAAVSSRSSCVEEQYAELGITRTTVQIEDSKEGDLLRRLPGILAALEKLV
;
A
#
# COMPACT_ATOMS: atom_id res chain seq x y z
N MET A 1 -19.12 46.18 -41.92
CA MET A 1 -20.38 45.41 -41.92
C MET A 1 -20.30 44.45 -40.76
N THR A 2 -20.83 44.90 -39.63
CA THR A 2 -20.93 44.17 -38.36
C THR A 2 -22.30 43.51 -38.24
N ASP A 3 -22.36 42.54 -37.33
CA ASP A 3 -23.54 42.05 -36.60
C ASP A 3 -24.39 40.94 -37.24
N ALA A 4 -24.25 39.72 -36.69
CA ALA A 4 -25.36 38.75 -36.55
C ALA A 4 -24.96 37.48 -35.74
N TRP A 5 -24.40 37.59 -34.53
CA TRP A 5 -24.17 36.36 -33.71
C TRP A 5 -24.45 36.52 -32.20
N TYR A 6 -25.25 37.50 -31.79
CA TYR A 6 -25.57 37.73 -30.37
C TYR A 6 -27.07 37.66 -30.08
N GLU A 7 -27.73 36.55 -30.36
CA GLU A 7 -29.03 36.21 -29.76
C GLU A 7 -29.19 34.70 -29.62
N ALA A 8 -28.82 34.17 -28.45
CA ALA A 8 -29.25 32.84 -28.01
C ALA A 8 -29.22 32.73 -26.47
N TYR A 9 -29.75 33.74 -25.78
CA TYR A 9 -30.15 33.60 -24.39
C TYR A 9 -31.50 34.28 -24.24
N VAL A 10 -32.56 33.47 -24.23
CA VAL A 10 -33.76 33.58 -23.38
C VAL A 10 -34.74 32.51 -23.86
N SER A 11 -35.16 31.64 -22.93
CA SER A 11 -36.54 31.11 -22.78
C SER A 11 -36.61 29.62 -22.43
N GLY A 12 -37.12 29.32 -21.22
CA GLY A 12 -37.89 28.09 -20.93
C GLY A 12 -37.05 26.88 -20.52
N ASP A 13 -36.81 26.64 -19.23
CA ASP A 13 -37.71 25.95 -18.29
C ASP A 13 -37.67 24.41 -18.38
N ASP A 14 -37.06 23.86 -17.34
CA ASP A 14 -37.26 22.57 -16.68
C ASP A 14 -36.84 21.20 -17.27
N ARG A 15 -35.90 20.60 -16.52
CA ARG A 15 -35.53 19.19 -16.35
C ARG A 15 -34.52 18.60 -17.34
N ARG A 16 -33.23 18.85 -17.07
CA ARG A 16 -32.15 17.93 -17.45
C ARG A 16 -31.11 17.80 -16.34
N GLU A 17 -30.96 16.55 -15.91
CA GLU A 17 -29.70 15.90 -15.55
C GLU A 17 -28.91 16.55 -14.41
N GLY A 18 -29.33 16.23 -13.19
CA GLY A 18 -28.44 16.18 -12.04
C GLY A 18 -28.21 14.72 -11.65
N ASP A 19 -27.50 13.97 -12.50
CA ASP A 19 -26.83 12.77 -11.99
C ASP A 19 -25.69 13.29 -11.11
N GLU A 20 -25.93 13.26 -9.80
CA GLU A 20 -24.88 13.32 -8.79
C GLU A 20 -23.90 12.19 -9.11
N TYR A 21 -22.81 12.52 -9.81
CA TYR A 21 -21.60 11.73 -9.77
C TYR A 21 -21.10 11.80 -8.33
N ALA A 22 -21.67 10.97 -7.46
CA ALA A 22 -20.97 10.51 -6.30
C ALA A 22 -19.67 9.93 -6.86
N GLU A 23 -18.57 10.64 -6.64
CA GLU A 23 -17.23 10.09 -6.73
C GLU A 23 -17.21 8.94 -5.71
N GLU A 24 -17.70 7.77 -6.09
CA GLU A 24 -17.34 6.53 -5.44
C GLU A 24 -15.82 6.49 -5.60
N GLU A 25 -15.11 6.85 -4.53
CA GLU A 25 -13.75 6.40 -4.31
C GLU A 25 -13.79 4.88 -4.41
N VAL A 26 -13.62 4.37 -5.63
CA VAL A 26 -13.28 2.97 -5.86
C VAL A 26 -11.95 2.80 -5.16
N GLU A 27 -12.00 2.28 -3.93
CA GLU A 27 -10.85 1.71 -3.26
C GLU A 27 -10.23 0.75 -4.26
N ASP A 28 -9.11 1.17 -4.87
CA ASP A 28 -8.33 0.35 -5.78
C ASP A 28 -8.17 -0.99 -5.08
N VAL A 29 -8.67 -2.07 -5.68
CA VAL A 29 -8.57 -3.43 -5.15
C VAL A 29 -7.10 -3.64 -4.80
N ALA A 30 -6.77 -3.53 -3.52
CA ALA A 30 -5.40 -3.57 -3.07
C ALA A 30 -4.83 -4.90 -3.54
N ASP A 31 -3.78 -4.85 -4.35
CA ASP A 31 -3.09 -6.06 -4.75
C ASP A 31 -2.43 -6.63 -3.49
N ASP A 32 -3.15 -7.51 -2.79
CA ASP A 32 -2.76 -8.17 -1.55
C ASP A 32 -1.66 -9.21 -1.78
N GLU A 33 -0.95 -9.16 -2.91
CA GLU A 33 0.15 -10.06 -3.26
C GLU A 33 1.50 -9.33 -3.27
N PRO A 34 2.55 -9.93 -2.69
CA PRO A 34 3.91 -9.40 -2.82
C PRO A 34 4.36 -9.37 -4.28
N MET A 35 4.75 -8.19 -4.76
CA MET A 35 5.29 -8.01 -6.11
C MET A 35 6.76 -8.42 -6.16
N ARG A 36 7.12 -9.26 -7.14
CA ARG A 36 8.51 -9.67 -7.37
C ARG A 36 9.30 -8.55 -8.04
N VAL A 37 10.43 -8.16 -7.45
CA VAL A 37 11.29 -7.09 -7.98
C VAL A 37 12.57 -7.64 -8.62
N ALA A 38 13.26 -8.56 -7.95
CA ALA A 38 14.48 -9.17 -8.47
C ALA A 38 14.79 -10.50 -7.77
N GLY A 39 15.20 -11.53 -8.51
CA GLY A 39 15.60 -12.81 -7.90
C GLY A 39 14.51 -13.38 -6.99
N ARG A 40 14.80 -13.47 -5.68
CA ARG A 40 13.88 -13.89 -4.60
C ARG A 40 13.43 -12.72 -3.70
N ILE A 41 13.56 -11.50 -4.19
CA ILE A 41 13.16 -10.27 -3.48
C ILE A 41 11.77 -9.88 -3.96
N PHE A 42 10.89 -9.67 -2.99
CA PHE A 42 9.52 -9.22 -3.16
C PHE A 42 9.31 -7.96 -2.34
N ILE A 43 8.42 -7.08 -2.81
CA ILE A 43 8.00 -5.86 -2.12
C ILE A 43 6.47 -5.85 -2.12
N GLY A 44 5.88 -5.42 -1.02
CA GLY A 44 4.43 -5.31 -0.88
C GLY A 44 4.04 -4.40 0.28
N SER A 45 2.75 -4.11 0.35
CA SER A 45 2.15 -3.41 1.49
C SER A 45 2.12 -4.28 2.74
N ILE A 46 1.63 -3.71 3.85
CA ILE A 46 1.35 -4.45 5.07
C ILE A 46 0.30 -5.55 4.81
N ASP A 47 -0.68 -5.29 3.94
CA ASP A 47 -1.73 -6.26 3.62
C ASP A 47 -1.20 -7.42 2.77
N ALA A 48 -0.30 -7.15 1.82
CA ALA A 48 0.44 -8.20 1.13
C ALA A 48 1.27 -9.07 2.09
N ALA A 49 1.85 -8.46 3.13
CA ALA A 49 2.59 -9.18 4.16
C ALA A 49 1.68 -10.06 5.06
N ARG A 50 0.38 -9.76 5.13
CA ARG A 50 -0.64 -10.54 5.87
C ARG A 50 -1.23 -11.67 5.06
N ASN A 51 -1.06 -11.66 3.73
CA ASN A 51 -1.54 -12.73 2.86
C ASN A 51 -0.68 -13.99 2.99
N VAL A 52 -0.92 -14.77 4.04
CA VAL A 52 -0.19 -16.01 4.36
C VAL A 52 -0.16 -17.00 3.18
N ASP A 53 -1.25 -17.08 2.42
CA ASP A 53 -1.34 -18.00 1.28
C ASP A 53 -0.41 -17.57 0.14
N ALA A 54 -0.34 -16.27 -0.14
CA ALA A 54 0.65 -15.73 -1.07
C ALA A 54 2.08 -15.96 -0.56
N MET A 55 2.35 -15.69 0.73
CA MET A 55 3.67 -15.90 1.34
C MET A 55 4.17 -17.35 1.21
N LYS A 56 3.28 -18.33 1.49
CA LYS A 56 3.55 -19.77 1.29
C LYS A 56 3.81 -20.11 -0.17
N ARG A 57 2.92 -19.68 -1.07
CA ARG A 57 3.00 -19.96 -2.51
C ARG A 57 4.29 -19.42 -3.12
N LEU A 58 4.70 -18.23 -2.71
CA LEU A 58 5.94 -17.56 -3.13
C LEU A 58 7.20 -18.08 -2.41
N ARG A 59 7.03 -18.96 -1.41
CA ARG A 59 8.12 -19.54 -0.60
C ARG A 59 8.98 -18.45 0.07
N ILE A 60 8.33 -17.41 0.58
CA ILE A 60 9.00 -16.35 1.32
C ILE A 60 9.40 -16.92 2.69
N GLY A 61 10.69 -16.90 3.00
CA GLY A 61 11.25 -17.41 4.27
C GLY A 61 11.72 -16.32 5.23
N ALA A 62 11.78 -15.07 4.76
CA ALA A 62 12.16 -13.92 5.56
C ALA A 62 11.44 -12.66 5.09
N ALA A 63 11.18 -11.75 6.01
CA ALA A 63 10.52 -10.48 5.77
C ALA A 63 11.24 -9.35 6.52
N LEU A 64 11.55 -8.27 5.80
CA LEU A 64 12.04 -7.03 6.35
C LEU A 64 10.90 -6.00 6.34
N ALA A 65 10.37 -5.66 7.51
CA ALA A 65 9.30 -4.68 7.66
C ALA A 65 9.90 -3.29 7.91
N LEU A 66 9.55 -2.32 7.08
CA LEU A 66 9.90 -0.91 7.27
C LEU A 66 8.67 -0.20 7.83
N LEU A 67 8.64 0.06 9.13
CA LEU A 67 7.44 0.51 9.84
C LEU A 67 7.72 1.72 10.72
N GLY A 68 6.78 2.66 10.79
CA GLY A 68 6.82 3.80 11.70
C GLY A 68 6.60 3.39 13.16
N ARG A 69 6.83 4.32 14.09
CA ARG A 69 6.60 4.07 15.52
C ARG A 69 5.14 3.74 15.77
N GLY A 70 4.88 2.57 16.35
CA GLY A 70 3.51 2.13 16.67
C GLY A 70 2.78 1.42 15.53
N GLU A 71 3.36 1.38 14.33
CA GLU A 71 2.83 0.59 13.19
C GLU A 71 3.19 -0.90 13.29
N GLU A 72 4.02 -1.27 14.25
CA GLU A 72 4.34 -2.66 14.61
C GLU A 72 3.06 -3.50 14.82
N ARG A 73 2.03 -2.87 15.38
CA ARG A 73 0.69 -3.42 15.60
C ARG A 73 -0.26 -3.20 14.43
N ALA A 74 -0.01 -2.23 13.55
CA ALA A 74 -0.77 -2.07 12.32
C ALA A 74 -0.49 -3.22 11.33
N ALA A 75 0.53 -4.05 11.58
CA ALA A 75 0.68 -5.36 10.96
C ALA A 75 -0.21 -6.45 11.60
N VAL A 76 -0.75 -6.27 12.80
CA VAL A 76 -1.62 -7.23 13.49
C VAL A 76 -3.04 -7.10 12.95
N SER A 77 -3.63 -8.17 12.44
CA SER A 77 -5.01 -8.13 11.95
C SER A 77 -5.97 -7.93 13.14
N SER A 78 -7.05 -7.18 12.91
CA SER A 78 -8.18 -7.02 13.84
C SER A 78 -8.94 -8.34 14.11
N ARG A 79 -8.55 -9.46 13.48
CA ARG A 79 -9.02 -10.81 13.74
C ARG A 79 -7.90 -11.68 14.32
N SER A 80 -7.73 -11.56 15.63
CA SER A 80 -7.23 -12.56 16.60
C SER A 80 -5.92 -13.33 16.37
N SER A 81 -5.14 -13.09 15.32
CA SER A 81 -3.75 -13.59 15.23
C SER A 81 -2.82 -12.46 14.79
N CYS A 82 -1.73 -12.29 15.54
CA CYS A 82 -0.70 -11.35 15.15
C CYS A 82 0.11 -11.93 13.99
N VAL A 83 0.58 -11.09 13.07
CA VAL A 83 1.44 -11.53 11.95
C VAL A 83 2.68 -12.26 12.46
N GLU A 84 3.12 -11.97 13.68
CA GLU A 84 4.22 -12.68 14.34
C GLU A 84 3.91 -14.15 14.63
N GLU A 85 2.72 -14.48 15.11
CA GLU A 85 2.28 -15.86 15.32
C GLU A 85 2.21 -16.61 13.98
N GLN A 86 1.60 -15.98 12.97
CA GLN A 86 1.49 -16.57 11.64
C GLN A 86 2.87 -16.81 11.02
N TYR A 87 3.80 -15.87 11.16
CA TYR A 87 5.15 -16.02 10.63
C TYR A 87 5.93 -17.09 11.38
N ALA A 88 5.75 -17.21 12.70
CA ALA A 88 6.35 -18.27 13.49
C ALA A 88 5.86 -19.66 13.05
N GLU A 89 4.56 -19.83 12.79
CA GLU A 89 3.99 -21.08 12.27
C GLU A 89 4.55 -21.46 10.89
N LEU A 90 4.87 -20.46 10.06
CA LEU A 90 5.41 -20.63 8.72
C LEU A 90 6.93 -20.74 8.68
N GLY A 91 7.61 -20.53 9.81
CA GLY A 91 9.07 -20.43 9.87
C GLY A 91 9.62 -19.21 9.12
N ILE A 92 8.84 -18.13 8.99
CA ILE A 92 9.26 -16.89 8.34
C ILE A 92 9.99 -16.02 9.37
N THR A 93 11.25 -15.68 9.07
CA THR A 93 12.03 -14.77 9.91
C THR A 93 11.60 -13.32 9.67
N ARG A 94 11.13 -12.61 10.70
CA ARG A 94 10.75 -11.19 10.60
C ARG A 94 11.82 -10.31 11.23
N THR A 95 12.26 -9.29 10.50
CA THR A 95 13.06 -8.18 11.05
C THR A 95 12.33 -6.88 10.78
N THR A 96 12.24 -6.01 11.79
CA THR A 96 11.62 -4.68 11.66
C THR A 96 12.71 -3.61 11.73
N VAL A 97 12.69 -2.68 10.78
CA VAL A 97 13.50 -1.46 10.81
C VAL A 97 12.53 -0.29 10.94
N GLN A 98 12.68 0.47 12.02
CA GLN A 98 11.78 1.59 12.25
C GLN A 98 12.10 2.76 11.31
N ILE A 99 11.13 3.18 10.50
CA ILE A 99 11.23 4.29 9.55
C ILE A 99 9.90 5.04 9.54
N GLU A 100 9.95 6.34 9.75
CA GLU A 100 8.78 7.21 9.60
C GLU A 100 8.57 7.57 8.13
N ASP A 101 7.36 7.36 7.62
CA ASP A 101 6.98 7.85 6.30
C ASP A 101 6.76 9.37 6.38
N SER A 102 7.83 10.12 6.11
CA SER A 102 7.83 11.58 6.20
C SER A 102 8.71 12.18 5.13
N LYS A 103 8.29 13.35 4.64
CA LYS A 103 9.07 14.13 3.66
C LYS A 103 10.40 14.64 4.22
N GLU A 104 10.50 14.73 5.54
CA GLU A 104 11.71 15.16 6.25
C GLU A 104 12.61 13.99 6.66
N GLY A 105 12.16 12.75 6.44
CA GLY A 105 12.90 11.55 6.75
C GLY A 105 14.14 11.42 5.87
N ASP A 106 15.32 11.29 6.48
CA ASP A 106 16.55 11.02 5.75
C ASP A 106 16.69 9.53 5.45
N LEU A 107 15.88 9.05 4.50
CA LEU A 107 15.90 7.66 4.03
C LEU A 107 17.30 7.28 3.54
N LEU A 108 17.98 8.19 2.82
CA LEU A 108 19.30 7.94 2.26
C LEU A 108 20.35 7.64 3.34
N ARG A 109 20.32 8.35 4.47
CA ARG A 109 21.19 8.03 5.61
C ARG A 109 20.86 6.68 6.27
N ARG A 110 19.60 6.22 6.17
CA ARG A 110 19.16 4.94 6.74
C ARG A 110 19.39 3.75 5.82
N LEU A 111 19.49 3.97 4.50
CA LEU A 111 19.69 2.91 3.51
C LEU A 111 20.83 1.94 3.86
N PRO A 112 22.03 2.38 4.28
CA PRO A 112 23.08 1.43 4.66
C PRO A 112 22.65 0.46 5.77
N GLY A 113 21.90 0.94 6.76
CA GLY A 113 21.38 0.10 7.85
C GLY A 113 20.29 -0.86 7.38
N ILE A 114 19.40 -0.40 6.49
CA ILE A 114 18.35 -1.22 5.88
C ILE A 114 18.96 -2.35 5.06
N LEU A 115 19.97 -2.04 4.24
CA LEU A 115 20.68 -3.02 3.42
C LEU A 115 21.44 -4.03 4.29
N ALA A 116 22.09 -3.58 5.37
CA ALA A 116 22.75 -4.48 6.31
C ALA A 116 21.77 -5.39 7.07
N ALA A 117 20.53 -4.93 7.31
CA ALA A 117 19.48 -5.77 7.88
C ALA A 117 18.99 -6.81 6.85
N LEU A 118 18.82 -6.40 5.59
CA LEU A 118 18.44 -7.30 4.50
C LEU A 118 19.50 -8.39 4.26
N GLU A 119 20.78 -8.04 4.30
CA GLU A 119 21.90 -8.98 4.13
C GLU A 119 21.91 -10.09 5.18
N LYS A 120 21.47 -9.81 6.42
CA LYS A 120 21.38 -10.81 7.50
C LYS A 120 20.25 -11.83 7.31
N LEU A 121 19.33 -11.58 6.37
CA LEU A 121 18.19 -12.45 6.09
C LEU A 121 18.44 -13.41 4.92
N VAL A 122 19.55 -13.25 4.19
CA VAL A 122 19.90 -14.02 2.98
C VAL A 122 20.91 -15.13 3.32
#